data_AF-A0A2E9WU74-F1
#
_entry.id   AF-A0A2E9WU74-F1
#
_cell.length_a   1.000
_cell.length_b   1.000
_cell.length_c   1.000
_cell.angle_alpha   90.00
_cell.angle_beta   90.00
_cell.angle_gamma   90.00
#
_symmetry.space_group_name_H-M   'P 1'
#
loop_
_entity.id
_entity.type
_entity.pdbx_description
1 polymer ?
#
loop_
_entity_poly.entity_id
_entity_poly.type
_entity_poly.pdbx_seq_one_letter_code
_entity_poly.pdbx_strand_id
1 'polypeptide(L)'
;MIFVGSYVGVEIGWENLFIFLPHELGGFVIGAVTPPAFLWLVIAFLFRESEITAQSAALLRALRDITEPNDESTAHFRAMLGDLMNGASALKESSLLASQGASELGEAIYGQVAALNQVSSEVADRMAEMEESLQHQLSELCEVSDRTAARADDIRGSIRKEAKGVKAAMGETMLQTKAGMEAFQKYSQNITATAEAVRKELETQSGDLKQASDTAIARMEEVIGSFRGMAQELLNSAHRASTQLGASEDGLRDQLEGLVKIADQATARIKETRDALRDQSFETITSSNRAVTQSKVVEDVLNKHFQGITQAWEGVMTQVREIGESFRNQTEELSSASDKTTVKAAEVRRQLQAQAQDLEKTVQMITSASKDVEDAFRRQVKGLISASDEAVAQAKHVTESAFDVRRGSFLRSSSFIIEKLNSLAIDVNRLLETSISEAAWKKFLKGDRGIFTRLLYGKGYMEIHRRIRERFKNDEDLRRYVTEYMTEFRGLLEHARTLDHSNVLESTFLSADVGKLYLLLKRSLEDDH
;
A
#
# COMPACT_ATOMS: atom_id res chain seq x y z
N MET A 1 23.16 -11.29 38.11
CA MET A 1 22.61 -11.50 36.75
C MET A 1 23.52 -11.00 35.62
N ILE A 2 24.37 -9.99 35.81
CA ILE A 2 25.25 -9.46 34.75
C ILE A 2 26.33 -10.47 34.30
N PHE A 3 26.79 -11.35 35.20
CA PHE A 3 27.83 -12.36 34.91
C PHE A 3 27.34 -13.58 34.10
N VAL A 4 26.06 -13.94 34.21
CA VAL A 4 25.48 -15.10 33.48
C VAL A 4 25.24 -14.73 32.01
N GLY A 5 24.82 -13.48 31.76
CA GLY A 5 24.65 -12.96 30.40
C GLY A 5 25.96 -12.86 29.62
N SER A 6 27.08 -12.51 30.30
CA SER A 6 28.38 -12.42 29.61
C SER A 6 29.03 -13.77 29.34
N TYR A 7 28.79 -14.80 30.17
CA TYR A 7 29.32 -16.15 29.95
C TYR A 7 28.60 -16.87 28.80
N VAL A 8 27.26 -16.74 28.72
CA VAL A 8 26.44 -17.28 27.62
C VAL A 8 26.78 -16.60 26.28
N GLY A 9 27.06 -15.30 26.30
CA GLY A 9 27.44 -14.54 25.12
C GLY A 9 28.83 -14.85 24.57
N VAL A 10 29.75 -15.38 25.38
CA VAL A 10 31.17 -15.58 24.98
C VAL A 10 31.52 -17.05 24.72
N GLU A 11 30.99 -18.02 25.47
CA GLU A 11 31.36 -19.44 25.28
C GLU A 11 30.32 -20.31 24.55
N ILE A 12 29.03 -19.98 24.61
CA ILE A 12 27.95 -20.88 24.16
C ILE A 12 27.26 -20.38 22.89
N GLY A 13 27.07 -19.06 22.77
CA GLY A 13 26.36 -18.42 21.66
C GLY A 13 24.84 -18.58 21.81
N TRP A 14 24.12 -17.46 21.71
CA TRP A 14 22.66 -17.40 21.93
C TRP A 14 21.85 -18.28 20.97
N GLU A 15 22.43 -18.67 19.82
CA GLU A 15 21.77 -19.52 18.83
C GLU A 15 21.79 -21.02 19.19
N ASN A 16 22.72 -21.47 20.04
CA ASN A 16 22.82 -22.88 20.45
C ASN A 16 21.92 -23.26 21.63
N LEU A 17 21.28 -22.28 22.28
CA LEU A 17 20.39 -22.49 23.43
C LEU A 17 19.10 -23.25 23.07
N PHE A 18 18.75 -23.29 21.78
CA PHE A 18 17.55 -23.97 21.27
C PHE A 18 17.82 -25.39 20.76
N ILE A 19 19.07 -25.88 20.81
CA ILE A 19 19.46 -27.22 20.33
C ILE A 19 19.54 -28.23 21.48
N PHE A 20 19.60 -27.78 22.74
CA PHE A 20 19.70 -28.65 23.91
C PHE A 20 18.37 -29.29 24.29
N LEU A 21 18.41 -30.54 24.78
CA LEU A 21 17.19 -31.23 25.20
C LEU A 21 16.60 -30.56 26.46
N PRO A 22 15.28 -30.62 26.70
CA PRO A 22 14.60 -29.87 27.77
C PRO A 22 15.17 -30.11 29.18
N HIS A 23 15.75 -31.29 29.43
CA HIS A 23 16.38 -31.62 30.71
C HIS A 23 17.78 -31.02 30.88
N GLU A 24 18.50 -30.75 29.78
CA GLU A 24 19.82 -30.10 29.78
C GLU A 24 19.68 -28.58 30.00
N LEU A 25 18.63 -27.97 29.44
CA LEU A 25 18.19 -26.62 29.76
C LEU A 25 17.80 -26.48 31.24
N GLY A 26 17.09 -27.49 31.79
CA GLY A 26 16.81 -27.58 33.21
C GLY A 26 18.08 -27.65 34.07
N GLY A 27 19.06 -28.45 33.65
CA GLY A 27 20.38 -28.55 34.30
C GLY A 27 21.15 -27.22 34.32
N PHE A 28 21.07 -26.43 33.25
CA PHE A 28 21.72 -25.13 33.16
C PHE A 28 21.07 -24.07 34.08
N VAL A 29 19.73 -24.02 34.11
CA VAL A 29 19.00 -23.14 35.02
C VAL A 29 19.26 -23.52 36.48
N ILE A 30 19.30 -24.83 36.78
CA ILE A 30 19.67 -25.33 38.12
C ILE A 30 21.13 -24.94 38.43
N GLY A 31 22.07 -25.11 37.51
CA GLY A 31 23.48 -24.73 37.69
C GLY A 31 23.71 -23.22 37.88
N ALA A 32 22.88 -22.36 37.28
CA ALA A 32 22.98 -20.91 37.40
C ALA A 32 22.33 -20.37 38.69
N VAL A 33 21.25 -21.02 39.16
CA VAL A 33 20.47 -20.58 40.32
C VAL A 33 20.94 -21.24 41.63
N THR A 34 21.51 -22.44 41.57
CA THR A 34 21.94 -23.18 42.75
C THR A 34 23.10 -22.51 43.51
N PRO A 35 24.16 -21.97 42.87
CA PRO A 35 25.24 -21.32 43.59
C PRO A 35 24.77 -20.05 44.33
N PRO A 36 23.99 -19.13 43.73
CA PRO A 36 23.39 -18.01 44.47
C PRO A 36 22.44 -18.45 45.59
N ALA A 37 21.61 -19.47 45.35
CA ALA A 37 20.70 -20.00 46.36
C ALA A 37 21.45 -20.66 47.53
N PHE A 38 22.54 -21.39 47.24
CA PHE A 38 23.42 -21.99 48.24
C PHE A 38 24.22 -20.93 48.99
N LEU A 39 24.67 -19.86 48.32
CA LEU A 39 25.34 -18.72 48.95
C LEU A 39 24.36 -17.96 49.87
N TRP A 40 23.09 -17.83 49.47
CA TRP A 40 22.02 -17.33 50.35
C TRP A 40 21.73 -18.27 51.53
N LEU A 41 21.81 -19.59 51.33
CA LEU A 41 21.67 -20.58 52.40
C LEU A 41 22.85 -20.58 53.36
N VAL A 42 24.07 -20.39 52.86
CA VAL A 42 25.31 -20.25 53.65
C VAL A 42 25.34 -18.90 54.35
N ILE A 43 24.87 -17.81 53.73
CA ILE A 43 24.65 -16.52 54.41
C ILE A 43 23.59 -16.68 55.50
N ALA A 44 22.48 -17.36 55.23
CA ALA A 44 21.46 -17.66 56.23
C ALA A 44 21.97 -18.58 57.34
N PHE A 45 22.93 -19.48 57.07
CA PHE A 45 23.52 -20.38 58.07
C PHE A 45 24.61 -19.71 58.89
N LEU A 46 25.44 -18.85 58.29
CA LEU A 46 26.46 -18.05 58.97
C LEU A 46 25.85 -16.91 59.80
N PHE A 47 24.73 -16.33 59.38
CA PHE A 47 23.95 -15.41 60.21
C PHE A 47 23.18 -16.12 61.33
N ARG A 48 22.92 -17.43 61.20
CA ARG A 48 22.21 -18.24 62.19
C ARG A 48 23.09 -18.76 63.34
N GLU A 49 24.42 -18.69 63.23
CA GLU A 49 25.33 -19.15 64.29
C GLU A 49 25.77 -18.06 65.28
N SER A 50 25.56 -16.77 65.00
CA SER A 50 25.84 -15.71 65.98
C SER A 50 24.69 -15.46 66.98
N GLU A 51 23.53 -16.07 66.76
CA GLU A 51 22.29 -15.73 67.46
C GLU A 51 21.90 -16.72 68.58
N ILE A 52 22.60 -17.85 68.72
CA ILE A 52 22.23 -18.91 69.68
C ILE A 52 23.15 -18.96 70.92
N THR A 53 24.39 -18.49 70.85
CA THR A 53 25.28 -18.37 72.03
C THR A 53 25.20 -17.02 72.74
N ALA A 54 24.61 -16.01 72.11
CA ALA A 54 24.26 -14.75 72.77
C ALA A 54 22.98 -14.86 73.63
N GLN A 55 22.10 -15.82 73.32
CA GLN A 55 20.80 -15.95 74.00
C GLN A 55 20.88 -16.57 75.40
N SER A 56 21.89 -17.37 75.76
CA SER A 56 22.03 -17.87 77.15
C SER A 56 22.60 -16.81 78.10
N ALA A 57 23.41 -15.87 77.60
CA ALA A 57 23.90 -14.73 78.37
C ALA A 57 22.89 -13.57 78.45
N ALA A 58 22.01 -13.43 77.46
CA ALA A 58 20.88 -12.50 77.48
C ALA A 58 19.73 -13.02 78.35
N LEU A 59 19.44 -14.33 78.38
CA LEU A 59 18.40 -14.91 79.24
C LEU A 59 18.76 -14.83 80.73
N LEU A 60 20.06 -14.98 81.09
CA LEU A 60 20.53 -14.79 82.46
C LEU A 60 20.68 -13.31 82.86
N ARG A 61 20.85 -12.39 81.90
CA ARG A 61 20.69 -10.94 82.15
C ARG A 61 19.22 -10.56 82.30
N ALA A 62 18.33 -11.06 81.45
CA ALA A 62 16.89 -10.82 81.51
C ALA A 62 16.25 -11.39 82.79
N LEU A 63 16.73 -12.52 83.30
CA LEU A 63 16.30 -13.05 84.60
C LEU A 63 16.82 -12.24 85.80
N ARG A 64 17.86 -11.42 85.61
CA ARG A 64 18.35 -10.48 86.63
C ARG A 64 17.69 -9.10 86.52
N ASP A 65 17.17 -8.75 85.35
CA ASP A 65 16.50 -7.48 85.03
C ASP A 65 14.98 -7.51 85.26
N ILE A 66 14.37 -8.67 85.52
CA ILE A 66 12.95 -8.78 85.93
C ILE A 66 12.68 -8.19 87.33
N THR A 67 13.70 -7.68 88.02
CA THR A 67 13.55 -7.04 89.34
C THR A 67 13.36 -5.52 89.30
N GLU A 68 13.37 -4.85 88.13
CA GLU A 68 12.92 -3.45 87.98
C GLU A 68 12.22 -3.22 86.62
N PRO A 69 11.07 -2.52 86.57
CA PRO A 69 10.40 -2.19 85.31
C PRO A 69 11.18 -1.06 84.61
N ASN A 70 11.74 -1.31 83.42
CA ASN A 70 12.51 -0.32 82.66
C ASN A 70 11.76 0.11 81.37
N ASP A 71 11.57 1.42 81.20
CA ASP A 71 10.66 2.05 80.22
C ASP A 71 11.08 1.90 78.74
N GLU A 72 12.34 1.54 78.47
CA GLU A 72 12.96 1.57 77.13
C GLU A 72 12.41 0.51 76.15
N SER A 73 12.07 -0.69 76.64
CA SER A 73 11.47 -1.76 75.80
C SER A 73 10.04 -1.43 75.34
N THR A 74 9.30 -0.65 76.13
CA THR A 74 7.96 -0.21 75.73
C THR A 74 7.99 0.91 74.70
N ALA A 75 9.06 1.72 74.67
CA ALA A 75 9.26 2.77 73.69
C ALA A 75 9.64 2.20 72.32
N HIS A 76 10.56 1.22 72.28
CA HIS A 76 11.00 0.59 71.03
C HIS A 76 9.86 -0.19 70.34
N PHE A 77 9.06 -0.92 71.11
CA PHE A 77 7.88 -1.63 70.59
C PHE A 77 6.79 -0.64 70.10
N ARG A 78 6.60 0.50 70.80
CA ARG A 78 5.69 1.57 70.35
C ARG A 78 6.14 2.21 69.05
N ALA A 79 7.44 2.45 68.88
CA ALA A 79 8.00 3.01 67.64
C ALA A 79 7.79 2.04 66.45
N MET A 80 8.15 0.77 66.61
CA MET A 80 7.97 -0.25 65.56
C MET A 80 6.51 -0.45 65.17
N LEU A 81 5.58 -0.38 66.14
CA LEU A 81 4.14 -0.42 65.86
C LEU A 81 3.63 0.86 65.18
N GLY A 82 4.19 2.02 65.53
CA GLY A 82 3.91 3.28 64.85
C GLY A 82 4.30 3.22 63.38
N ASP A 83 5.51 2.73 63.10
CA ASP A 83 6.03 2.58 61.74
C ASP A 83 5.23 1.55 60.92
N LEU A 84 4.83 0.42 61.54
CA LEU A 84 3.98 -0.56 60.89
C LEU A 84 2.58 0.00 60.54
N MET A 85 2.00 0.84 61.41
CA MET A 85 0.69 1.44 61.17
C MET A 85 0.72 2.58 60.17
N ASN A 86 1.79 3.39 60.20
CA ASN A 86 2.05 4.37 59.16
C ASN A 86 2.26 3.67 57.81
N GLY A 87 3.02 2.57 57.80
CA GLY A 87 3.20 1.70 56.63
C GLY A 87 1.89 1.08 56.14
N ALA A 88 1.03 0.58 57.02
CA ALA A 88 -0.25 -0.02 56.66
C ALA A 88 -1.27 1.01 56.15
N SER A 89 -1.28 2.22 56.72
CA SER A 89 -2.16 3.31 56.28
C SER A 89 -1.69 3.88 54.95
N ALA A 90 -0.38 4.10 54.79
CA ALA A 90 0.22 4.49 53.52
C ALA A 90 0.01 3.41 52.45
N LEU A 91 0.10 2.13 52.81
CA LEU A 91 -0.21 1.02 51.91
C LEU A 91 -1.69 1.01 51.52
N LYS A 92 -2.61 1.26 52.45
CA LYS A 92 -4.04 1.35 52.17
C LYS A 92 -4.37 2.53 51.24
N GLU A 93 -3.81 3.71 51.50
CA GLU A 93 -4.01 4.90 50.68
C GLU A 93 -3.41 4.72 49.28
N SER A 94 -2.16 4.25 49.21
CA SER A 94 -1.49 3.90 47.95
C SER A 94 -2.23 2.83 47.17
N SER A 95 -2.75 1.79 47.83
CA SER A 95 -3.54 0.73 47.21
C SER A 95 -4.90 1.23 46.70
N LEU A 96 -5.51 2.21 47.37
CA LEU A 96 -6.78 2.79 46.95
C LEU A 96 -6.58 3.72 45.73
N LEU A 97 -5.49 4.51 45.74
CA LEU A 97 -5.04 5.29 44.58
C LEU A 97 -4.64 4.38 43.40
N ALA A 98 -4.00 3.24 43.66
CA ALA A 98 -3.68 2.23 42.65
C ALA A 98 -4.95 1.58 42.08
N SER A 99 -5.97 1.32 42.90
CA SER A 99 -7.27 0.79 42.46
C SER A 99 -8.01 1.78 41.57
N GLN A 100 -8.03 3.06 41.97
CA GLN A 100 -8.62 4.13 41.18
C GLN A 100 -7.87 4.33 39.86
N GLY A 101 -6.53 4.36 39.91
CA GLY A 101 -5.68 4.42 38.72
C GLY A 101 -5.85 3.20 37.81
N ALA A 102 -6.06 2.00 38.36
CA ALA A 102 -6.37 0.80 37.58
C ALA A 102 -7.75 0.88 36.90
N SER A 103 -8.73 1.51 37.55
CA SER A 103 -10.06 1.75 36.96
C SER A 103 -10.00 2.79 35.83
N GLU A 104 -9.30 3.91 36.04
CA GLU A 104 -9.10 4.94 35.02
C GLU A 104 -8.29 4.39 33.83
N LEU A 105 -7.26 3.59 34.11
CA LEU A 105 -6.51 2.86 33.09
C LEU A 105 -7.45 1.91 32.33
N GLY A 106 -8.30 1.15 33.04
CA GLY A 106 -9.30 0.27 32.45
C GLY A 106 -10.23 1.00 31.48
N GLU A 107 -10.73 2.17 31.86
CA GLU A 107 -11.60 3.00 31.01
C GLU A 107 -10.86 3.55 29.77
N ALA A 108 -9.62 4.03 29.94
CA ALA A 108 -8.78 4.46 28.83
C ALA A 108 -8.47 3.31 27.84
N ILE A 109 -8.28 2.09 28.35
CA ILE A 109 -8.05 0.88 27.57
C ILE A 109 -9.32 0.45 26.83
N TYR A 110 -10.48 0.50 27.48
CA TYR A 110 -11.76 0.26 26.80
C TYR A 110 -11.95 1.24 25.63
N GLY A 111 -11.54 2.50 25.81
CA GLY A 111 -11.46 3.49 24.74
C GLY A 111 -10.49 3.10 23.61
N GLN A 112 -9.28 2.64 23.94
CA GLN A 112 -8.29 2.21 22.93
C GLN A 112 -8.70 0.95 22.17
N VAL A 113 -9.30 -0.05 22.83
CA VAL A 113 -9.82 -1.26 22.19
C VAL A 113 -11.00 -0.92 21.27
N ALA A 114 -11.89 -0.02 21.70
CA ALA A 114 -12.96 0.48 20.85
C ALA A 114 -12.42 1.22 19.61
N ALA A 115 -11.39 2.06 19.78
CA ALA A 115 -10.71 2.74 18.68
C ALA A 115 -10.02 1.75 17.72
N LEU A 116 -9.33 0.73 18.26
CA LEU A 116 -8.71 -0.35 17.46
C LEU A 116 -9.75 -1.13 16.64
N ASN A 117 -10.88 -1.48 17.24
CA ASN A 117 -11.98 -2.15 16.54
C ASN A 117 -12.59 -1.27 15.45
N GLN A 118 -12.72 0.04 15.69
CA GLN A 118 -13.20 0.98 14.68
C GLN A 118 -12.23 1.09 13.51
N VAL A 119 -10.93 1.20 13.77
CA VAL A 119 -9.89 1.22 12.72
C VAL A 119 -9.88 -0.11 11.95
N SER A 120 -10.01 -1.25 12.64
CA SER A 120 -10.09 -2.56 12.01
C SER A 120 -11.32 -2.69 11.10
N SER A 121 -12.48 -2.21 11.55
CA SER A 121 -13.70 -2.16 10.74
C SER A 121 -13.54 -1.25 9.52
N GLU A 122 -12.96 -0.07 9.69
CA GLU A 122 -12.74 0.87 8.58
C GLU A 122 -11.75 0.30 7.55
N VAL A 123 -10.72 -0.42 8.00
CA VAL A 123 -9.82 -1.17 7.12
C VAL A 123 -10.58 -2.27 6.40
N ALA A 124 -11.43 -3.04 7.07
CA ALA A 124 -12.23 -4.09 6.44
C ALA A 124 -13.17 -3.53 5.36
N ASP A 125 -13.86 -2.41 5.65
CA ASP A 125 -14.78 -1.77 4.71
C ASP A 125 -14.06 -1.24 3.46
N ARG A 126 -12.95 -0.49 3.64
CA ARG A 126 -12.13 0.00 2.51
C ARG A 126 -11.55 -1.13 1.66
N MET A 127 -11.29 -2.28 2.27
CA MET A 127 -10.76 -3.45 1.57
C MET A 127 -11.83 -4.18 0.78
N ALA A 128 -13.05 -4.26 1.31
CA ALA A 128 -14.20 -4.76 0.55
C ALA A 128 -14.49 -3.89 -0.68
N GLU A 129 -14.44 -2.56 -0.52
CA GLU A 129 -14.55 -1.62 -1.65
C GLU A 129 -13.42 -1.81 -2.67
N MET A 130 -12.18 -2.02 -2.20
CA MET A 130 -11.04 -2.25 -3.08
C MET A 130 -11.12 -3.61 -3.80
N GLU A 131 -11.60 -4.66 -3.14
CA GLU A 131 -11.85 -5.96 -3.76
C GLU A 131 -12.91 -5.85 -4.86
N GLU A 132 -14.03 -5.18 -4.58
CA GLU A 132 -15.08 -4.92 -5.57
C GLU A 132 -14.53 -4.12 -6.76
N SER A 133 -13.75 -3.07 -6.51
CA SER A 133 -13.09 -2.29 -7.55
C SER A 133 -12.09 -3.12 -8.37
N LEU A 134 -11.31 -4.01 -7.74
CA LEU A 134 -10.37 -4.89 -8.43
C LEU A 134 -11.10 -5.91 -9.29
N GLN A 135 -12.19 -6.51 -8.79
CA GLN A 135 -13.04 -7.42 -9.56
C GLN A 135 -13.68 -6.70 -10.76
N HIS A 136 -14.14 -5.46 -10.57
CA HIS A 136 -14.68 -4.64 -11.64
C HIS A 136 -13.61 -4.34 -12.71
N GLN A 137 -12.43 -3.88 -12.33
CA GLN A 137 -11.31 -3.62 -13.25
C GLN A 137 -10.86 -4.88 -13.99
N LEU A 138 -10.87 -6.04 -13.33
CA LEU A 138 -10.58 -7.34 -13.95
C LEU A 138 -11.62 -7.71 -15.02
N SER A 139 -12.90 -7.46 -14.74
CA SER A 139 -13.98 -7.68 -15.71
C SER A 139 -13.85 -6.74 -16.92
N GLU A 140 -13.63 -5.44 -16.67
CA GLU A 140 -13.41 -4.46 -17.74
C GLU A 140 -12.19 -4.80 -18.60
N LEU A 141 -11.09 -5.24 -17.99
CA LEU A 141 -9.88 -5.63 -18.71
C LEU A 141 -10.13 -6.85 -19.61
N CYS A 142 -10.86 -7.86 -19.12
CA CYS A 142 -11.27 -9.00 -19.94
C CYS A 142 -12.14 -8.55 -21.12
N GLU A 143 -13.15 -7.71 -20.88
CA GLU A 143 -14.04 -7.21 -21.93
C GLU A 143 -13.28 -6.39 -22.99
N VAL A 144 -12.37 -5.51 -22.56
CA VAL A 144 -11.53 -4.72 -23.48
C VAL A 144 -10.57 -5.62 -24.26
N SER A 145 -9.98 -6.63 -23.61
CA SER A 145 -9.11 -7.61 -24.27
C SER A 145 -9.86 -8.41 -25.34
N ASP A 146 -11.03 -8.96 -25.00
CA ASP A 146 -11.86 -9.74 -25.92
C ASP A 146 -12.38 -8.89 -27.08
N ARG A 147 -12.82 -7.65 -26.79
CA ARG A 147 -13.25 -6.69 -27.81
C ARG A 147 -12.10 -6.31 -28.75
N THR A 148 -10.88 -6.18 -28.23
CA THR A 148 -9.69 -5.88 -29.03
C THR A 148 -9.32 -7.06 -29.92
N ALA A 149 -9.33 -8.27 -29.39
CA ALA A 149 -9.08 -9.50 -30.16
C ALA A 149 -10.12 -9.68 -31.28
N ALA A 150 -11.41 -9.49 -30.97
CA ALA A 150 -12.49 -9.56 -31.95
C ALA A 150 -12.36 -8.50 -33.05
N ARG A 151 -12.05 -7.24 -32.69
CA ARG A 151 -11.78 -6.18 -33.66
C ARG A 151 -10.57 -6.48 -34.55
N ALA A 152 -9.50 -7.01 -33.97
CA ALA A 152 -8.32 -7.40 -34.74
C ALA A 152 -8.67 -8.50 -35.75
N ASP A 153 -9.47 -9.49 -35.36
CA ASP A 153 -9.92 -10.56 -36.26
C ASP A 153 -10.82 -10.03 -37.39
N ASP A 154 -11.74 -9.12 -37.07
CA ASP A 154 -12.62 -8.48 -38.06
C ASP A 154 -11.85 -7.61 -39.07
N ILE A 155 -10.85 -6.85 -38.60
CA ILE A 155 -9.95 -6.10 -39.47
C ILE A 155 -9.14 -7.05 -40.35
N ARG A 156 -8.58 -8.13 -39.81
CA ARG A 156 -7.87 -9.15 -40.61
C ARG A 156 -8.78 -9.78 -41.66
N GLY A 157 -10.02 -10.09 -41.31
CA GLY A 157 -11.03 -10.60 -42.22
C GLY A 157 -11.34 -9.62 -43.36
N SER A 158 -11.52 -8.34 -43.02
CA SER A 158 -11.79 -7.25 -43.96
C SER A 158 -10.62 -7.02 -44.91
N ILE A 159 -9.38 -6.89 -44.41
CA ILE A 159 -8.17 -6.75 -45.25
C ILE A 159 -8.02 -7.94 -46.19
N ARG A 160 -8.25 -9.16 -45.72
CA ARG A 160 -8.18 -10.37 -46.55
C ARG A 160 -9.26 -10.39 -47.63
N LYS A 161 -10.46 -9.91 -47.33
CA LYS A 161 -11.56 -9.79 -48.30
C LYS A 161 -11.24 -8.73 -49.36
N GLU A 162 -10.77 -7.56 -48.95
CA GLU A 162 -10.32 -6.49 -49.84
C GLU A 162 -9.17 -6.96 -50.75
N ALA A 163 -8.15 -7.64 -50.19
CA ALA A 163 -7.05 -8.19 -50.97
C ALA A 163 -7.53 -9.23 -52.01
N LYS A 164 -8.51 -10.08 -51.66
CA LYS A 164 -9.16 -10.99 -52.62
C LYS A 164 -9.94 -10.22 -53.69
N GLY A 165 -10.67 -9.17 -53.30
CA GLY A 165 -11.42 -8.31 -54.21
C GLY A 165 -10.51 -7.61 -55.23
N VAL A 166 -9.43 -6.97 -54.76
CA VAL A 166 -8.41 -6.34 -55.61
C VAL A 166 -7.78 -7.38 -56.55
N LYS A 167 -7.42 -8.56 -56.05
CA LYS A 167 -6.85 -9.63 -56.89
C LYS A 167 -7.84 -10.11 -57.96
N ALA A 168 -9.12 -10.25 -57.64
CA ALA A 168 -10.14 -10.67 -58.59
C ALA A 168 -10.40 -9.61 -59.67
N ALA A 169 -10.62 -8.36 -59.26
CA ALA A 169 -10.81 -7.23 -60.18
C ALA A 169 -9.60 -7.06 -61.10
N MET A 170 -8.38 -7.23 -60.57
CA MET A 170 -7.17 -7.17 -61.38
C MET A 170 -7.04 -8.36 -62.33
N GLY A 171 -7.43 -9.56 -61.90
CA GLY A 171 -7.47 -10.75 -62.77
C GLY A 171 -8.44 -10.57 -63.94
N GLU A 172 -9.61 -9.97 -63.71
CA GLU A 172 -10.56 -9.63 -64.76
C GLU A 172 -10.01 -8.55 -65.71
N THR A 173 -9.45 -7.48 -65.15
CA THR A 173 -8.78 -6.42 -65.93
C THR A 173 -7.64 -7.01 -66.76
N MET A 174 -6.90 -7.98 -66.22
CA MET A 174 -5.80 -8.65 -66.92
C MET A 174 -6.28 -9.46 -68.12
N LEU A 175 -7.40 -10.17 -68.00
CA LEU A 175 -8.00 -10.86 -69.13
C LEU A 175 -8.46 -9.88 -70.21
N GLN A 176 -9.11 -8.77 -69.81
CA GLN A 176 -9.56 -7.74 -70.74
C GLN A 176 -8.40 -7.03 -71.44
N THR A 177 -7.35 -6.63 -70.71
CA THR A 177 -6.16 -5.98 -71.27
C THR A 177 -5.41 -6.94 -72.20
N LYS A 178 -5.26 -8.22 -71.84
CA LYS A 178 -4.63 -9.21 -72.71
C LYS A 178 -5.41 -9.39 -74.02
N ALA A 179 -6.73 -9.54 -73.94
CA ALA A 179 -7.59 -9.63 -75.12
C ALA A 179 -7.50 -8.35 -75.98
N GLY A 180 -7.45 -7.19 -75.34
CA GLY A 180 -7.25 -5.89 -76.00
C GLY A 180 -5.89 -5.78 -76.70
N MET A 181 -4.80 -6.22 -76.05
CA MET A 181 -3.47 -6.26 -76.62
C MET A 181 -3.38 -7.21 -77.81
N GLU A 182 -3.97 -8.42 -77.72
CA GLU A 182 -4.01 -9.37 -78.83
C GLU A 182 -4.80 -8.81 -80.02
N ALA A 183 -5.95 -8.16 -79.76
CA ALA A 183 -6.72 -7.49 -80.79
C ALA A 183 -5.95 -6.33 -81.42
N PHE A 184 -5.32 -5.48 -80.59
CA PHE A 184 -4.52 -4.35 -81.06
C PHE A 184 -3.29 -4.80 -81.86
N GLN A 185 -2.60 -5.85 -81.43
CA GLN A 185 -1.48 -6.44 -82.16
C GLN A 185 -1.92 -6.93 -83.54
N LYS A 186 -3.07 -7.60 -83.63
CA LYS A 186 -3.64 -8.03 -84.91
C LYS A 186 -4.03 -6.84 -85.79
N TYR A 187 -4.63 -5.81 -85.21
CA TYR A 187 -4.93 -4.55 -85.92
C TYR A 187 -3.67 -3.85 -86.42
N SER A 188 -2.62 -3.77 -85.60
CA SER A 188 -1.34 -3.19 -85.97
C SER A 188 -0.70 -3.93 -87.12
N GLN A 189 -0.64 -5.27 -87.06
CA GLN A 189 -0.10 -6.10 -88.15
C GLN A 189 -0.89 -5.90 -89.45
N ASN A 190 -2.23 -5.83 -89.37
CA ASN A 190 -3.06 -5.56 -90.54
C ASN A 190 -2.82 -4.16 -91.11
N ILE A 191 -2.69 -3.13 -90.26
CA ILE A 191 -2.43 -1.76 -90.70
C ILE A 191 -1.05 -1.68 -91.34
N THR A 192 -0.01 -2.26 -90.74
CA THR A 192 1.34 -2.30 -91.32
C THR A 192 1.35 -3.01 -92.67
N ALA A 193 0.70 -4.18 -92.78
CA ALA A 193 0.60 -4.91 -94.04
C ALA A 193 -0.16 -4.10 -95.13
N THR A 194 -1.25 -3.42 -94.75
CA THR A 194 -2.03 -2.58 -95.67
C THR A 194 -1.23 -1.34 -96.08
N ALA A 195 -0.55 -0.70 -95.14
CA ALA A 195 0.34 0.44 -95.34
C ALA A 195 1.48 0.10 -96.31
N GLU A 196 2.08 -1.09 -96.18
CA GLU A 196 3.13 -1.58 -97.05
C GLU A 196 2.61 -1.91 -98.45
N ALA A 197 1.43 -2.54 -98.55
CA ALA A 197 0.77 -2.80 -99.82
C ALA A 197 0.42 -1.51 -100.58
N VAL A 198 -0.20 -0.52 -99.90
CA VAL A 198 -0.52 0.79 -100.46
C VAL A 198 0.74 1.53 -100.89
N ARG A 199 1.81 1.49 -100.08
CA ARG A 199 3.09 2.08 -100.44
C ARG A 199 3.67 1.48 -101.72
N LYS A 200 3.69 0.14 -101.82
CA LYS A 200 4.21 -0.56 -103.00
C LYS A 200 3.38 -0.25 -104.25
N GLU A 201 2.06 -0.18 -104.12
CA GLU A 201 1.15 0.20 -105.20
C GLU A 201 1.40 1.65 -105.65
N LEU A 202 1.51 2.60 -104.72
CA LEU A 202 1.79 4.01 -105.03
C LEU A 202 3.17 4.23 -105.66
N GLU A 203 4.20 3.51 -105.19
CA GLU A 203 5.54 3.52 -105.79
C GLU A 203 5.48 3.01 -107.25
N THR A 204 4.72 1.94 -107.50
CA THR A 204 4.54 1.37 -108.84
C THR A 204 3.75 2.30 -109.76
N GLN A 205 2.57 2.77 -109.34
CA GLN A 205 1.74 3.69 -110.12
C GLN A 205 2.46 5.01 -110.42
N SER A 206 3.24 5.53 -109.47
CA SER A 206 4.04 6.73 -109.68
C SER A 206 5.15 6.51 -110.71
N GLY A 207 5.78 5.33 -110.72
CA GLY A 207 6.78 4.95 -111.72
C GLY A 207 6.16 4.81 -113.11
N ASP A 208 5.05 4.08 -113.20
CA ASP A 208 4.32 3.85 -114.45
C ASP A 208 3.77 5.14 -115.05
N LEU A 209 3.20 6.03 -114.23
CA LEU A 209 2.68 7.33 -114.68
C LEU A 209 3.79 8.24 -115.21
N LYS A 210 4.95 8.23 -114.54
CA LYS A 210 6.13 8.97 -115.00
C LYS A 210 6.58 8.46 -116.37
N GLN A 211 6.73 7.14 -116.51
CA GLN A 211 7.14 6.53 -117.78
C GLN A 211 6.12 6.76 -118.90
N ALA A 212 4.83 6.65 -118.61
CA ALA A 212 3.75 6.90 -119.55
C ALA A 212 3.73 8.38 -119.98
N SER A 213 3.91 9.31 -119.03
CA SER A 213 4.03 10.75 -119.32
C SER A 213 5.24 11.03 -120.18
N ASP A 214 6.43 10.54 -119.81
CA ASP A 214 7.68 10.74 -120.57
C ASP A 214 7.52 10.20 -122.01
N THR A 215 6.85 9.06 -122.17
CA THR A 215 6.57 8.44 -123.48
C THR A 215 5.55 9.25 -124.29
N ALA A 216 4.48 9.72 -123.65
CA ALA A 216 3.46 10.56 -124.30
C ALA A 216 4.06 11.89 -124.76
N ILE A 217 4.90 12.50 -123.93
CA ILE A 217 5.64 13.74 -124.24
C ILE A 217 6.55 13.50 -125.45
N ALA A 218 7.35 12.42 -125.46
CA ALA A 218 8.23 12.11 -126.58
C ALA A 218 7.47 11.89 -127.91
N ARG A 219 6.34 11.18 -127.87
CA ARG A 219 5.47 11.01 -129.05
C ARG A 219 4.85 12.33 -129.51
N MET A 220 4.45 13.18 -128.57
CA MET A 220 3.92 14.51 -128.89
C MET A 220 4.98 15.38 -129.56
N GLU A 221 6.23 15.32 -129.11
CA GLU A 221 7.36 16.02 -129.76
C GLU A 221 7.64 15.47 -131.17
N GLU A 222 7.57 14.16 -131.37
CA GLU A 222 7.68 13.52 -132.69
C GLU A 222 6.56 13.97 -133.64
N VAL A 223 5.31 13.98 -133.17
CA VAL A 223 4.14 14.44 -133.94
C VAL A 223 4.28 15.91 -134.32
N ILE A 224 4.72 16.78 -133.40
CA ILE A 224 5.03 18.19 -133.70
C ILE A 224 6.12 18.28 -134.79
N GLY A 225 7.18 17.48 -134.67
CA GLY A 225 8.26 17.43 -135.65
C GLY A 225 7.77 17.02 -137.05
N SER A 226 6.92 15.98 -137.12
CA SER A 226 6.31 15.49 -138.35
C SER A 226 5.36 16.50 -138.99
N PHE A 227 4.46 17.13 -138.22
CA PHE A 227 3.57 18.18 -138.72
C PHE A 227 4.34 19.38 -139.28
N ARG A 228 5.39 19.82 -138.57
CA ARG A 228 6.23 20.93 -139.02
C ARG A 228 6.99 20.56 -140.30
N GLY A 229 7.48 19.32 -140.39
CA GLY A 229 8.11 18.78 -141.61
C GLY A 229 7.14 18.73 -142.79
N MET A 230 5.94 18.17 -142.59
CA MET A 230 4.89 18.06 -143.60
C MET A 230 4.42 19.43 -144.09
N ALA A 231 4.21 20.40 -143.19
CA ALA A 231 3.90 21.77 -143.55
C ALA A 231 5.02 22.40 -144.41
N GLN A 232 6.29 22.18 -144.05
CA GLN A 232 7.43 22.69 -144.80
C GLN A 232 7.55 22.06 -146.20
N GLU A 233 7.35 20.73 -146.32
CA GLU A 233 7.35 20.03 -147.60
C GLU A 233 6.20 20.48 -148.51
N LEU A 234 5.01 20.70 -147.94
CA LEU A 234 3.84 21.16 -148.67
C LEU A 234 4.01 22.61 -149.14
N LEU A 235 4.61 23.48 -148.30
CA LEU A 235 5.05 24.82 -148.69
C LEU A 235 6.04 24.77 -149.86
N ASN A 236 7.07 23.91 -149.79
CA ASN A 236 8.07 23.75 -150.86
C ASN A 236 7.45 23.23 -152.17
N SER A 237 6.53 22.25 -152.07
CA SER A 237 5.85 21.64 -153.22
C SER A 237 4.88 22.60 -153.88
N ALA A 238 4.12 23.36 -153.09
CA ALA A 238 3.23 24.39 -153.58
C ALA A 238 4.00 25.54 -154.24
N HIS A 239 5.14 25.96 -153.68
CA HIS A 239 6.01 26.95 -154.30
C HIS A 239 6.50 26.50 -155.70
N ARG A 240 6.92 25.23 -155.82
CA ARG A 240 7.30 24.62 -157.12
C ARG A 240 6.14 24.57 -158.11
N ALA A 241 4.96 24.14 -157.68
CA ALA A 241 3.77 24.09 -158.53
C ALA A 241 3.37 25.49 -159.04
N SER A 242 3.42 26.49 -158.15
CA SER A 242 3.16 27.90 -158.48
C SER A 242 4.13 28.42 -159.54
N THR A 243 5.41 28.07 -159.49
CA THR A 243 6.40 28.49 -160.50
C THR A 243 6.22 27.82 -161.87
N GLN A 244 5.59 26.64 -161.93
CA GLN A 244 5.55 25.82 -163.15
C GLN A 244 4.23 25.89 -163.93
N LEU A 245 3.11 26.19 -163.28
CA LEU A 245 1.78 26.07 -163.90
C LEU A 245 1.07 27.39 -164.23
N GLY A 246 1.54 28.56 -163.75
CA GLY A 246 0.89 29.85 -164.07
C GLY A 246 -0.61 29.91 -163.75
N ALA A 247 -1.11 29.05 -162.86
CA ALA A 247 -2.52 28.92 -162.47
C ALA A 247 -2.74 29.45 -161.04
N SER A 248 -3.88 30.15 -160.84
CA SER A 248 -4.35 30.91 -159.66
C SER A 248 -3.53 30.83 -158.38
N GLU A 249 -2.70 31.86 -158.18
CA GLU A 249 -1.85 32.13 -157.02
C GLU A 249 -2.63 32.25 -155.69
N ASP A 250 -3.86 32.77 -155.73
CA ASP A 250 -4.65 33.08 -154.53
C ASP A 250 -5.22 31.84 -153.81
N GLY A 251 -5.77 30.87 -154.55
CA GLY A 251 -6.43 29.69 -153.95
C GLY A 251 -5.46 28.72 -153.26
N LEU A 252 -4.25 28.59 -153.81
CA LEU A 252 -3.16 27.80 -153.22
C LEU A 252 -2.59 28.48 -151.97
N ARG A 253 -2.50 29.81 -151.97
CA ARG A 253 -2.07 30.61 -150.81
C ARG A 253 -3.04 30.47 -149.65
N ASP A 254 -4.34 30.57 -149.90
CA ASP A 254 -5.38 30.41 -148.88
C ASP A 254 -5.37 28.99 -148.25
N GLN A 255 -5.20 27.95 -149.06
CA GLN A 255 -5.07 26.58 -148.55
C GLN A 255 -3.81 26.37 -147.70
N LEU A 256 -2.66 26.95 -148.10
CA LEU A 256 -1.43 26.90 -147.32
C LEU A 256 -1.56 27.66 -146.00
N GLU A 257 -2.16 28.85 -146.01
CA GLU A 257 -2.40 29.64 -144.81
C GLU A 257 -3.34 28.91 -143.85
N GLY A 258 -4.38 28.27 -144.37
CA GLY A 258 -5.27 27.40 -143.60
C GLY A 258 -4.54 26.20 -142.97
N LEU A 259 -3.66 25.53 -143.71
CA LEU A 259 -2.87 24.40 -143.20
C LEU A 259 -1.84 24.83 -142.15
N VAL A 260 -1.15 25.95 -142.33
CA VAL A 260 -0.23 26.52 -141.33
C VAL A 260 -0.98 26.84 -140.05
N LYS A 261 -2.16 27.47 -140.17
CA LYS A 261 -3.01 27.79 -139.01
C LYS A 261 -3.47 26.53 -138.27
N ILE A 262 -3.84 25.48 -138.99
CA ILE A 262 -4.20 24.17 -138.40
C ILE A 262 -2.99 23.54 -137.71
N ALA A 263 -1.80 23.62 -138.31
CA ALA A 263 -0.56 23.09 -137.73
C ALA A 263 -0.14 23.86 -136.46
N ASP A 264 -0.28 25.18 -136.45
CA ASP A 264 -0.02 26.02 -135.27
C ASP A 264 -1.03 25.74 -134.16
N GLN A 265 -2.32 25.60 -134.50
CA GLN A 265 -3.37 25.21 -133.56
C GLN A 265 -3.14 23.81 -132.99
N ALA A 266 -2.71 22.84 -133.81
CA ALA A 266 -2.36 21.50 -133.36
C ALA A 266 -1.14 21.54 -132.43
N THR A 267 -0.11 22.30 -132.78
CA THR A 267 1.09 22.48 -131.95
C THR A 267 0.75 23.12 -130.60
N ALA A 268 -0.10 24.14 -130.59
CA ALA A 268 -0.56 24.80 -129.36
C ALA A 268 -1.32 23.82 -128.46
N ARG A 269 -2.28 23.06 -129.01
CA ARG A 269 -3.04 22.05 -128.26
C ARG A 269 -2.16 20.92 -127.72
N ILE A 270 -1.19 20.46 -128.51
CA ILE A 270 -0.24 19.43 -128.08
C ILE A 270 0.63 19.96 -126.94
N LYS A 271 1.12 21.21 -127.04
CA LYS A 271 1.90 21.84 -125.99
C LYS A 271 1.11 21.99 -124.69
N GLU A 272 -0.15 22.42 -124.79
CA GLU A 272 -1.06 22.56 -123.64
C GLU A 272 -1.34 21.19 -122.98
N THR A 273 -1.56 20.15 -123.78
CA THR A 273 -1.74 18.77 -123.30
C THR A 273 -0.47 18.23 -122.62
N ARG A 274 0.70 18.51 -123.20
CA ARG A 274 2.00 18.13 -122.66
C ARG A 274 2.28 18.80 -121.31
N ASP A 275 2.01 20.11 -121.21
CA ASP A 275 2.21 20.87 -119.98
C ASP A 275 1.24 20.38 -118.90
N ALA A 276 -0.03 20.12 -119.25
CA ALA A 276 -1.02 19.52 -118.34
C ALA A 276 -0.62 18.11 -117.85
N LEU A 277 -0.10 17.24 -118.74
CA LEU A 277 0.39 15.91 -118.35
C LEU A 277 1.60 15.99 -117.42
N ARG A 278 2.50 16.95 -117.66
CA ARG A 278 3.67 17.18 -116.80
C ARG A 278 3.25 17.64 -115.40
N ASP A 279 2.32 18.58 -115.32
CA ASP A 279 1.79 19.09 -114.05
C ASP A 279 1.05 17.99 -113.29
N GLN A 280 0.17 17.23 -113.96
CA GLN A 280 -0.56 16.12 -113.36
C GLN A 280 0.37 15.00 -112.85
N SER A 281 1.43 14.68 -113.60
CA SER A 281 2.47 13.73 -113.18
C SER A 281 3.20 14.23 -111.93
N PHE A 282 3.61 15.49 -111.92
CA PHE A 282 4.29 16.09 -110.77
C PHE A 282 3.41 16.13 -109.51
N GLU A 283 2.15 16.53 -109.64
CA GLU A 283 1.18 16.52 -108.53
C GLU A 283 0.93 15.11 -107.99
N THR A 284 0.80 14.11 -108.87
CA THR A 284 0.58 12.71 -108.48
C THR A 284 1.80 12.11 -107.80
N ILE A 285 3.02 12.37 -108.31
CA ILE A 285 4.26 11.94 -107.67
C ILE A 285 4.40 12.57 -106.28
N THR A 286 4.06 13.86 -106.15
CA THR A 286 4.17 14.59 -104.89
C THR A 286 3.15 14.09 -103.85
N SER A 287 1.91 13.84 -104.27
CA SER A 287 0.88 13.29 -103.39
C SER A 287 1.18 11.84 -102.97
N SER A 288 1.70 11.00 -103.87
CA SER A 288 2.21 9.65 -103.54
C SER A 288 3.32 9.70 -102.50
N ASN A 289 4.34 10.54 -102.69
CA ASN A 289 5.44 10.66 -101.72
C ASN A 289 4.95 11.12 -100.33
N ARG A 290 3.95 12.02 -100.29
CA ARG A 290 3.32 12.43 -99.03
C ARG A 290 2.57 11.27 -98.37
N ALA A 291 1.80 10.49 -99.13
CA ALA A 291 1.10 9.32 -98.62
C ALA A 291 2.06 8.24 -98.08
N VAL A 292 3.17 7.98 -98.78
CA VAL A 292 4.24 7.06 -98.31
C VAL A 292 4.86 7.56 -97.00
N THR A 293 5.09 8.86 -96.87
CA THR A 293 5.66 9.44 -95.63
C THR A 293 4.66 9.37 -94.47
N GLN A 294 3.38 9.71 -94.71
CA GLN A 294 2.32 9.60 -93.70
C GLN A 294 2.13 8.17 -93.22
N SER A 295 2.23 7.20 -94.13
CA SER A 295 2.16 5.76 -93.83
C SER A 295 3.23 5.34 -92.80
N LYS A 296 4.48 5.76 -93.00
CA LYS A 296 5.58 5.51 -92.04
C LYS A 296 5.32 6.14 -90.67
N VAL A 297 4.78 7.36 -90.63
CA VAL A 297 4.45 8.03 -89.36
C VAL A 297 3.37 7.26 -88.60
N VAL A 298 2.35 6.76 -89.31
CA VAL A 298 1.28 5.94 -88.71
C VAL A 298 1.86 4.65 -88.11
N GLU A 299 2.74 3.95 -88.84
CA GLU A 299 3.43 2.75 -88.35
C GLU A 299 4.25 3.03 -87.07
N ASP A 300 5.02 4.12 -87.07
CA ASP A 300 5.87 4.51 -85.93
C ASP A 300 5.03 4.88 -84.69
N VAL A 301 3.92 5.58 -84.88
CA VAL A 301 2.97 5.94 -83.80
C VAL A 301 2.29 4.70 -83.23
N LEU A 302 1.88 3.75 -84.08
CA LEU A 302 1.28 2.49 -83.63
C LEU A 302 2.26 1.65 -82.81
N ASN A 303 3.49 1.52 -83.27
CA ASN A 303 4.55 0.81 -82.55
C ASN A 303 4.86 1.45 -81.19
N LYS A 304 4.96 2.79 -81.14
CA LYS A 304 5.15 3.52 -79.86
C LYS A 304 3.98 3.32 -78.90
N HIS A 305 2.74 3.37 -79.39
CA HIS A 305 1.57 3.12 -78.53
C HIS A 305 1.58 1.69 -77.96
N PHE A 306 1.93 0.69 -78.78
CA PHE A 306 2.03 -0.69 -78.31
C PHE A 306 3.05 -0.86 -77.18
N GLN A 307 4.24 -0.26 -77.34
CA GLN A 307 5.28 -0.28 -76.31
C GLN A 307 4.83 0.45 -75.04
N GLY A 308 4.21 1.63 -75.17
CA GLY A 308 3.72 2.40 -74.02
C GLY A 308 2.64 1.66 -73.22
N ILE A 309 1.69 1.02 -73.90
CA ILE A 309 0.64 0.21 -73.25
C ILE A 309 1.26 -1.00 -72.54
N THR A 310 2.24 -1.66 -73.14
CA THR A 310 2.92 -2.82 -72.54
C THR A 310 3.70 -2.44 -71.28
N GLN A 311 4.45 -1.33 -71.31
CA GLN A 311 5.18 -0.83 -70.15
C GLN A 311 4.24 -0.36 -69.02
N ALA A 312 3.17 0.36 -69.36
CA ALA A 312 2.16 0.74 -68.39
C ALA A 312 1.55 -0.48 -67.70
N TRP A 313 1.35 -1.57 -68.45
CA TRP A 313 0.82 -2.82 -67.93
C TRP A 313 1.78 -3.55 -66.97
N GLU A 314 3.07 -3.60 -67.30
CA GLU A 314 4.09 -4.13 -66.38
C GLU A 314 4.19 -3.32 -65.08
N GLY A 315 4.05 -1.99 -65.18
CA GLY A 315 3.98 -1.10 -64.02
C GLY A 315 2.78 -1.41 -63.10
N VAL A 316 1.58 -1.57 -63.69
CA VAL A 316 0.38 -1.96 -62.94
C VAL A 316 0.56 -3.32 -62.26
N MET A 317 1.17 -4.30 -62.93
CA MET A 317 1.43 -5.62 -62.35
C MET A 317 2.36 -5.57 -61.14
N THR A 318 3.39 -4.73 -61.22
CA THR A 318 4.35 -4.53 -60.12
C THR A 318 3.66 -3.90 -58.92
N GLN A 319 2.88 -2.84 -59.15
CA GLN A 319 2.15 -2.13 -58.08
C GLN A 319 1.12 -3.02 -57.38
N VAL A 320 0.43 -3.90 -58.11
CA VAL A 320 -0.50 -4.88 -57.53
C VAL A 320 0.22 -5.87 -56.62
N ARG A 321 1.41 -6.32 -57.03
CA ARG A 321 2.21 -7.24 -56.23
C ARG A 321 2.65 -6.58 -54.93
N GLU A 322 3.11 -5.33 -55.01
CA GLU A 322 3.50 -4.52 -53.85
C GLU A 322 2.32 -4.29 -52.90
N ILE A 323 1.13 -3.96 -53.42
CA ILE A 323 -0.10 -3.84 -52.61
C ILE A 323 -0.43 -5.16 -51.92
N GLY A 324 -0.31 -6.28 -52.64
CA GLY A 324 -0.56 -7.62 -52.08
C GLY A 324 0.44 -8.01 -50.98
N GLU A 325 1.71 -7.66 -51.11
CA GLU A 325 2.74 -7.85 -50.08
C GLU A 325 2.51 -6.91 -48.89
N SER A 326 2.18 -5.64 -49.13
CA SER A 326 1.86 -4.67 -48.08
C SER A 326 0.68 -5.12 -47.20
N PHE A 327 -0.43 -5.58 -47.81
CA PHE A 327 -1.56 -6.13 -47.06
C PHE A 327 -1.18 -7.34 -46.21
N ARG A 328 -0.29 -8.22 -46.72
CA ARG A 328 0.19 -9.37 -45.96
C ARG A 328 1.01 -8.92 -44.74
N ASN A 329 1.94 -7.99 -44.94
CA ASN A 329 2.77 -7.46 -43.86
C ASN A 329 1.92 -6.76 -42.79
N GLN A 330 0.97 -5.91 -43.19
CA GLN A 330 0.04 -5.26 -42.25
C GLN A 330 -0.81 -6.26 -41.47
N THR A 331 -1.22 -7.36 -42.11
CA THR A 331 -1.98 -8.44 -41.44
C THR A 331 -1.12 -9.17 -40.39
N GLU A 332 0.15 -9.45 -40.71
CA GLU A 332 1.10 -10.08 -39.79
C GLU A 332 1.45 -9.15 -38.61
N GLU A 333 1.71 -7.87 -38.88
CA GLU A 333 1.96 -6.86 -37.85
C GLU A 333 0.77 -6.69 -36.92
N LEU A 334 -0.44 -6.60 -37.46
CA LEU A 334 -1.67 -6.50 -36.68
C LEU A 334 -1.89 -7.77 -35.83
N SER A 335 -1.61 -8.95 -36.38
CA SER A 335 -1.69 -10.20 -35.61
C SER A 335 -0.71 -10.21 -34.45
N SER A 336 0.56 -9.86 -34.69
CA SER A 336 1.58 -9.80 -33.65
C SER A 336 1.24 -8.77 -32.56
N ALA A 337 0.74 -7.60 -32.95
CA ALA A 337 0.31 -6.56 -32.03
C ALA A 337 -0.90 -7.01 -31.19
N SER A 338 -1.88 -7.69 -31.81
CA SER A 338 -3.03 -8.27 -31.13
C SER A 338 -2.60 -9.33 -30.13
N ASP A 339 -1.76 -10.28 -30.52
CA ASP A 339 -1.28 -11.36 -29.65
C ASP A 339 -0.50 -10.79 -28.45
N LYS A 340 0.39 -9.81 -28.69
CA LYS A 340 1.11 -9.11 -27.60
C LYS A 340 0.15 -8.40 -26.64
N THR A 341 -0.94 -7.83 -27.14
CA THR A 341 -1.93 -7.15 -26.32
C THR A 341 -2.69 -8.14 -25.45
N THR A 342 -3.12 -9.27 -26.01
CA THR A 342 -3.76 -10.36 -25.27
C THR A 342 -2.83 -10.93 -24.18
N VAL A 343 -1.55 -11.13 -24.50
CA VAL A 343 -0.55 -11.59 -23.51
C VAL A 343 -0.34 -10.55 -22.40
N LYS A 344 -0.21 -9.27 -22.73
CA LYS A 344 -0.10 -8.20 -21.72
C LYS A 344 -1.35 -8.10 -20.84
N ALA A 345 -2.54 -8.21 -21.42
CA ALA A 345 -3.80 -8.20 -20.67
C ALA A 345 -3.86 -9.38 -19.69
N ALA A 346 -3.46 -10.58 -20.14
CA ALA A 346 -3.38 -11.75 -19.28
C ALA A 346 -2.37 -11.58 -18.13
N GLU A 347 -1.23 -10.93 -18.37
CA GLU A 347 -0.24 -10.63 -17.33
C GLU A 347 -0.76 -9.60 -16.32
N VAL A 348 -1.36 -8.49 -16.77
CA VAL A 348 -1.98 -7.50 -15.88
C VAL A 348 -3.07 -8.15 -15.03
N ARG A 349 -3.92 -9.00 -15.63
CA ARG A 349 -4.92 -9.78 -14.88
C ARG A 349 -4.27 -10.63 -13.80
N ARG A 350 -3.18 -11.34 -14.12
CA ARG A 350 -2.46 -12.19 -13.16
C ARG A 350 -1.88 -11.38 -12.00
N GLN A 351 -1.34 -10.20 -12.30
CA GLN A 351 -0.80 -9.27 -11.29
C GLN A 351 -1.90 -8.72 -10.37
N LEU A 352 -3.03 -8.27 -10.93
CA LEU A 352 -4.18 -7.80 -10.16
C LEU A 352 -4.77 -8.92 -9.27
N GLN A 353 -4.84 -10.14 -9.79
CA GLN A 353 -5.32 -11.29 -9.02
C GLN A 353 -4.36 -11.65 -7.87
N ALA A 354 -3.05 -11.56 -8.08
CA ALA A 354 -2.07 -11.76 -7.02
C ALA A 354 -2.17 -10.66 -5.94
N GLN A 355 -2.33 -9.39 -6.36
CA GLN A 355 -2.53 -8.27 -5.44
C GLN A 355 -3.80 -8.44 -4.59
N ALA A 356 -4.91 -8.90 -5.18
CA ALA A 356 -6.14 -9.18 -4.45
C ALA A 356 -5.93 -10.27 -3.37
N GLN A 357 -5.21 -11.35 -3.70
CA GLN A 357 -4.92 -12.43 -2.74
C GLN A 357 -3.98 -11.98 -1.60
N ASP A 358 -2.97 -11.16 -1.90
CA ASP A 358 -2.07 -10.64 -0.87
C ASP A 358 -2.77 -9.62 0.04
N LEU A 359 -3.72 -8.87 -0.52
CA LEU A 359 -4.59 -7.98 0.25
C LEU A 359 -5.47 -8.77 1.22
N GLU A 360 -6.13 -9.82 0.75
CA GLU A 360 -6.97 -10.70 1.56
C GLU A 360 -6.18 -11.29 2.75
N LYS A 361 -4.97 -11.80 2.49
CA LYS A 361 -4.07 -12.29 3.56
C LYS A 361 -3.71 -11.19 4.56
N THR A 362 -3.44 -9.98 4.08
CA THR A 362 -3.08 -8.85 4.94
C THR A 362 -4.23 -8.48 5.88
N VAL A 363 -5.46 -8.47 5.38
CA VAL A 363 -6.67 -8.25 6.19
C VAL A 363 -6.84 -9.33 7.25
N GLN A 364 -6.66 -10.60 6.89
CA GLN A 364 -6.74 -11.71 7.84
C GLN A 364 -5.67 -11.60 8.93
N MET A 365 -4.45 -11.19 8.57
CA MET A 365 -3.37 -10.97 9.54
C MET A 365 -3.69 -9.81 10.49
N ILE A 366 -4.15 -8.66 9.98
CA ILE A 366 -4.51 -7.49 10.81
C ILE A 366 -5.66 -7.83 11.75
N THR A 367 -6.68 -8.53 11.25
CA THR A 367 -7.84 -8.95 12.06
C THR A 367 -7.43 -9.89 13.19
N SER A 368 -6.55 -10.86 12.89
CA SER A 368 -6.04 -11.80 13.89
C SER A 368 -5.16 -11.10 14.92
N ALA A 369 -4.23 -10.24 14.48
CA ALA A 369 -3.36 -9.46 15.36
C ALA A 369 -4.17 -8.53 16.28
N SER A 370 -5.23 -7.89 15.76
CA SER A 370 -6.13 -7.05 16.57
C SER A 370 -6.82 -7.85 17.66
N LYS A 371 -7.26 -9.07 17.35
CA LYS A 371 -7.87 -9.98 18.32
C LYS A 371 -6.88 -10.44 19.39
N ASP A 372 -5.65 -10.77 19.00
CA ASP A 372 -4.59 -11.15 19.92
C ASP A 372 -4.23 -10.00 20.89
N VAL A 373 -4.20 -8.77 20.37
CA VAL A 373 -4.01 -7.56 21.17
C VAL A 373 -5.18 -7.36 22.14
N GLU A 374 -6.43 -7.50 21.71
CA GLU A 374 -7.61 -7.41 22.59
C GLU A 374 -7.52 -8.43 23.73
N ASP A 375 -7.21 -9.69 23.41
CA ASP A 375 -7.14 -10.78 24.39
C ASP A 375 -6.00 -10.56 25.40
N ALA A 376 -4.82 -10.15 24.93
CA ALA A 376 -3.69 -9.84 25.80
C ALA A 376 -4.01 -8.68 26.76
N PHE A 377 -4.65 -7.63 26.24
CA PHE A 377 -4.98 -6.46 27.06
C PHE A 377 -6.06 -6.77 28.09
N ARG A 378 -7.12 -7.51 27.70
CA ARG A 378 -8.18 -7.95 28.61
C ARG A 378 -7.62 -8.78 29.77
N ARG A 379 -6.63 -9.63 29.51
CA ARG A 379 -5.93 -10.39 30.57
C ARG A 379 -5.14 -9.47 31.50
N GLN A 380 -4.45 -8.48 30.96
CA GLN A 380 -3.64 -7.54 31.76
C GLN A 380 -4.50 -6.68 32.68
N VAL A 381 -5.64 -6.15 32.20
CA VAL A 381 -6.60 -5.40 33.04
C VAL A 381 -7.16 -6.26 34.15
N LYS A 382 -7.57 -7.50 33.83
CA LYS A 382 -8.07 -8.44 34.83
C LYS A 382 -7.02 -8.73 35.90
N GLY A 383 -5.76 -8.93 35.50
CA GLY A 383 -4.64 -9.13 36.41
C GLY A 383 -4.41 -7.92 37.32
N LEU A 384 -4.47 -6.70 36.77
CA LEU A 384 -4.28 -5.47 37.53
C LEU A 384 -5.40 -5.24 38.57
N ILE A 385 -6.66 -5.47 38.19
CA ILE A 385 -7.80 -5.38 39.11
C ILE A 385 -7.64 -6.39 40.25
N SER A 386 -7.35 -7.66 39.93
CA SER A 386 -7.17 -8.69 40.97
C SER A 386 -6.00 -8.40 41.90
N ALA A 387 -4.86 -7.93 41.37
CA ALA A 387 -3.71 -7.54 42.20
C ALA A 387 -4.04 -6.34 43.10
N SER A 388 -4.83 -5.39 42.60
CA SER A 388 -5.32 -4.26 43.38
C SER A 388 -6.26 -4.69 44.50
N ASP A 389 -7.22 -5.57 44.22
CA ASP A 389 -8.17 -6.09 45.21
C ASP A 389 -7.44 -6.86 46.32
N GLU A 390 -6.44 -7.67 45.95
CA GLU A 390 -5.61 -8.43 46.88
C GLU A 390 -4.77 -7.51 47.77
N ALA A 391 -4.19 -6.45 47.21
CA ALA A 391 -3.45 -5.44 47.98
C ALA A 391 -4.35 -4.70 48.99
N VAL A 392 -5.59 -4.35 48.60
CA VAL A 392 -6.57 -3.73 49.52
C VAL A 392 -6.95 -4.70 50.65
N ALA A 393 -7.20 -5.97 50.32
CA ALA A 393 -7.52 -6.99 51.32
C ALA A 393 -6.37 -7.21 52.32
N GLN A 394 -5.13 -7.26 51.84
CA GLN A 394 -3.95 -7.44 52.67
C GLN A 394 -3.71 -6.23 53.58
N ALA A 395 -3.87 -5.00 53.06
CA ALA A 395 -3.77 -3.78 53.86
C ALA A 395 -4.81 -3.75 55.00
N LYS A 396 -6.05 -4.20 54.73
CA LYS A 396 -7.10 -4.34 55.75
C LYS A 396 -6.69 -5.33 56.84
N HIS A 397 -6.22 -6.51 56.45
CA HIS A 397 -5.79 -7.56 57.39
C HIS A 397 -4.62 -7.11 58.29
N VAL A 398 -3.63 -6.40 57.73
CA VAL A 398 -2.52 -5.82 58.51
C VAL A 398 -3.02 -4.79 59.52
N THR A 399 -3.97 -3.94 59.13
CA THR A 399 -4.55 -2.90 60.00
C THR A 399 -5.34 -3.53 61.16
N GLU A 400 -6.17 -4.54 60.89
CA GLU A 400 -6.96 -5.25 61.91
C GLU A 400 -6.05 -6.01 62.88
N SER A 401 -5.04 -6.73 62.36
CA SER A 401 -4.07 -7.45 63.18
C SER A 401 -3.24 -6.53 64.08
N ALA A 402 -2.82 -5.36 63.56
CA ALA A 402 -2.10 -4.37 64.35
C ALA A 402 -2.94 -3.78 65.50
N PHE A 403 -4.25 -3.59 65.27
CA PHE A 403 -5.18 -3.13 66.29
C PHE A 403 -5.35 -4.15 67.43
N ASP A 404 -5.53 -5.43 67.10
CA ASP A 404 -5.69 -6.49 68.10
C ASP A 404 -4.42 -6.68 68.96
N VAL A 405 -3.24 -6.62 68.34
CA VAL A 405 -1.95 -6.67 69.05
C VAL A 405 -1.81 -5.48 70.02
N ARG A 406 -2.21 -4.28 69.60
CA ARG A 406 -2.17 -3.06 70.44
C ARG A 406 -3.07 -3.19 71.66
N ARG A 407 -4.31 -3.65 71.47
CA ARG A 407 -5.27 -3.92 72.55
C ARG A 407 -4.73 -4.95 73.54
N GLY A 408 -4.18 -6.06 73.04
CA GLY A 408 -3.59 -7.11 73.88
C GLY A 408 -2.38 -6.62 74.70
N SER A 409 -1.51 -5.79 74.10
CA SER A 409 -0.36 -5.21 74.80
C SER A 409 -0.79 -4.23 75.90
N PHE A 410 -1.77 -3.37 75.62
CA PHE A 410 -2.32 -2.44 76.59
C PHE A 410 -2.95 -3.14 77.79
N LEU A 411 -3.73 -4.20 77.57
CA LEU A 411 -4.34 -4.95 78.67
C LEU A 411 -3.28 -5.56 79.59
N ARG A 412 -2.15 -6.04 79.04
CA ARG A 412 -1.01 -6.51 79.85
C ARG A 412 -0.35 -5.37 80.63
N SER A 413 -0.07 -4.24 79.98
CA SER A 413 0.51 -3.06 80.63
C SER A 413 -0.41 -2.49 81.73
N SER A 414 -1.72 -2.45 81.50
CA SER A 414 -2.72 -2.01 82.46
C SER A 414 -2.74 -2.87 83.72
N SER A 415 -2.57 -4.19 83.58
CA SER A 415 -2.47 -5.09 84.74
C SER A 415 -1.30 -4.72 85.65
N PHE A 416 -0.15 -4.37 85.07
CA PHE A 416 1.03 -3.95 85.82
C PHE A 416 0.82 -2.59 86.51
N ILE A 417 0.26 -1.62 85.80
CA ILE A 417 -0.05 -0.29 86.36
C ILE A 417 -1.08 -0.40 87.50
N ILE A 418 -2.12 -1.23 87.35
CA ILE A 418 -3.11 -1.49 88.40
C ILE A 418 -2.44 -2.13 89.63
N GLU A 419 -1.48 -3.02 89.45
CA GLU A 419 -0.73 -3.61 90.56
C GLU A 419 0.12 -2.56 91.28
N LYS A 420 0.83 -1.69 90.54
CA LYS A 420 1.57 -0.54 91.11
C LYS A 420 0.64 0.41 91.87
N LEU A 421 -0.53 0.73 91.31
CA LEU A 421 -1.55 1.56 91.95
C LEU A 421 -2.06 0.92 93.25
N ASN A 422 -2.32 -0.39 93.28
CA ASN A 422 -2.74 -1.05 94.51
C ASN A 422 -1.66 -0.98 95.60
N SER A 423 -0.38 -1.11 95.24
CA SER A 423 0.73 -0.92 96.19
C SER A 423 0.77 0.50 96.74
N LEU A 424 0.70 1.51 95.87
CA LEU A 424 0.64 2.92 96.28
C LEU A 424 -0.60 3.22 97.15
N ALA A 425 -1.74 2.58 96.87
CA ALA A 425 -2.95 2.70 97.70
C ALA A 425 -2.74 2.17 99.13
N ILE A 426 -1.95 1.10 99.29
CA ILE A 426 -1.58 0.57 100.60
C ILE A 426 -0.72 1.58 101.36
N ASP A 427 0.28 2.16 100.69
CA ASP A 427 1.17 3.16 101.30
C ASP A 427 0.41 4.42 101.72
N VAL A 428 -0.49 4.92 100.86
CA VAL A 428 -1.39 6.03 101.18
C VAL A 428 -2.28 5.70 102.38
N ASN A 429 -2.88 4.52 102.43
CA ASN A 429 -3.73 4.11 103.55
C ASN A 429 -2.96 3.96 104.87
N ARG A 430 -1.70 3.51 104.81
CA ARG A 430 -0.80 3.39 105.97
C ARG A 430 -0.47 4.75 106.59
N LEU A 431 -0.15 5.75 105.77
CA LEU A 431 0.25 7.09 106.23
C LEU A 431 -0.91 7.95 106.75
N LEU A 432 -2.15 7.63 106.35
CA LEU A 432 -3.38 8.30 106.80
C LEU A 432 -3.89 7.84 108.20
N GLU A 433 -3.08 7.08 108.95
CA GLU A 433 -3.38 6.63 110.33
C GLU A 433 -4.73 5.91 110.48
N THR A 434 -5.04 5.03 109.52
CA THR A 434 -5.99 3.94 109.77
C THR A 434 -5.15 2.76 110.22
N SER A 435 -5.16 2.39 111.50
CA SER A 435 -4.54 1.13 111.94
C SER A 435 -5.07 0.01 111.05
N ILE A 436 -4.20 -0.52 110.19
CA ILE A 436 -4.61 -1.48 109.17
C ILE A 436 -5.04 -2.74 109.92
N SER A 437 -6.34 -3.01 109.94
CA SER A 437 -6.87 -4.19 110.64
C SER A 437 -6.28 -5.46 110.02
N GLU A 438 -5.86 -6.41 110.87
CA GLU A 438 -5.38 -7.73 110.44
C GLU A 438 -6.41 -8.47 109.55
N ALA A 439 -7.70 -8.17 109.72
CA ALA A 439 -8.77 -8.66 108.87
C ALA A 439 -8.73 -8.12 107.43
N ALA A 440 -8.23 -6.90 107.22
CA ALA A 440 -8.03 -6.29 105.91
C ALA A 440 -6.87 -6.97 105.16
N TRP A 441 -5.75 -7.19 105.86
CA TRP A 441 -4.60 -7.91 105.34
C TRP A 441 -4.95 -9.34 104.92
N LYS A 442 -5.73 -10.05 105.74
CA LYS A 442 -6.19 -11.41 105.42
C LYS A 442 -7.09 -11.47 104.17
N LYS A 443 -7.86 -10.41 103.89
CA LYS A 443 -8.69 -10.31 102.67
C LYS A 443 -7.86 -9.95 101.45
N PHE A 444 -6.89 -9.04 101.59
CA PHE A 444 -5.94 -8.70 100.53
C PHE A 444 -5.12 -9.92 100.08
N LEU A 445 -4.57 -10.68 101.03
CA LEU A 445 -3.84 -11.93 100.75
C LEU A 445 -4.72 -13.03 100.12
N LYS A 446 -6.05 -12.95 100.31
CA LYS A 446 -7.04 -13.83 99.66
C LYS A 446 -7.50 -13.32 98.29
N GLY A 447 -6.90 -12.26 97.76
CA GLY A 447 -7.16 -11.73 96.43
C GLY A 447 -8.07 -10.49 96.39
N ASP A 448 -8.52 -9.97 97.53
CA ASP A 448 -9.29 -8.73 97.58
C ASP A 448 -8.38 -7.49 97.50
N ARG A 449 -7.90 -7.18 96.28
CA ARG A 449 -6.96 -6.08 96.03
C ARG A 449 -7.54 -4.68 96.26
N GLY A 450 -8.87 -4.53 96.20
CA GLY A 450 -9.59 -3.27 96.44
C GLY A 450 -9.98 -3.02 97.90
N ILE A 451 -9.59 -3.89 98.83
CA ILE A 451 -10.01 -3.76 100.23
C ILE A 451 -9.52 -2.45 100.87
N PHE A 452 -8.30 -2.00 100.52
CA PHE A 452 -7.70 -0.82 101.13
C PHE A 452 -8.26 0.49 100.58
N THR A 453 -8.61 0.53 99.30
CA THR A 453 -9.35 1.66 98.74
C THR A 453 -10.73 1.75 99.39
N ARG A 454 -11.41 0.61 99.61
CA ARG A 454 -12.73 0.57 100.30
C ARG A 454 -12.67 0.93 101.78
N LEU A 455 -11.59 0.58 102.49
CA LEU A 455 -11.41 0.93 103.91
C LEU A 455 -11.31 2.44 104.14
N LEU A 456 -10.75 3.18 103.19
CA LEU A 456 -10.69 4.65 103.23
C LEU A 456 -12.09 5.28 103.21
N TYR A 457 -13.11 4.62 102.63
CA TYR A 457 -14.50 5.11 102.62
C TYR A 457 -15.30 4.75 103.88
N GLY A 458 -14.87 3.76 104.67
CA GLY A 458 -15.64 3.23 105.80
C GLY A 458 -15.69 4.16 107.02
N LYS A 459 -14.84 5.18 107.08
CA LYS A 459 -14.80 6.20 108.15
C LYS A 459 -15.19 7.55 107.53
N GLY A 460 -16.35 8.09 107.93
CA GLY A 460 -16.95 9.37 107.52
C GLY A 460 -16.29 10.15 106.37
N TYR A 461 -16.98 10.25 105.23
CA TYR A 461 -16.51 10.92 104.00
C TYR A 461 -15.86 12.30 104.24
N MET A 462 -16.43 13.17 105.08
CA MET A 462 -15.86 14.50 105.35
C MET A 462 -14.55 14.46 106.16
N GLU A 463 -14.39 13.46 107.02
CA GLU A 463 -13.21 13.33 107.89
C GLU A 463 -11.98 12.83 107.10
N ILE A 464 -12.17 11.94 106.13
CA ILE A 464 -11.07 11.45 105.30
C ILE A 464 -10.55 12.53 104.36
N HIS A 465 -11.42 13.35 103.77
CA HIS A 465 -11.03 14.50 102.92
C HIS A 465 -10.18 15.52 103.68
N ARG A 466 -10.63 15.94 104.88
CA ARG A 466 -9.90 16.86 105.73
C ARG A 466 -8.52 16.30 106.11
N ARG A 467 -8.47 15.01 106.45
CA ARG A 467 -7.24 14.33 106.85
C ARG A 467 -6.24 14.18 105.70
N ILE A 468 -6.72 13.81 104.52
CA ILE A 468 -5.88 13.76 103.31
C ILE A 468 -5.27 15.14 103.07
N ARG A 469 -6.05 16.23 103.15
CA ARG A 469 -5.53 17.59 102.98
C ARG A 469 -4.50 17.99 104.02
N GLU A 470 -4.83 17.85 105.31
CA GLU A 470 -3.95 18.25 106.42
C GLU A 470 -2.63 17.47 106.38
N ARG A 471 -2.68 16.15 106.12
CA ARG A 471 -1.48 15.32 106.05
C ARG A 471 -0.72 15.57 104.75
N PHE A 472 -1.36 15.78 103.61
CA PHE A 472 -0.67 16.06 102.35
C PHE A 472 0.15 17.37 102.41
N LYS A 473 -0.32 18.38 103.16
CA LYS A 473 0.43 19.63 103.39
C LYS A 473 1.63 19.42 104.33
N ASN A 474 1.50 18.56 105.34
CA ASN A 474 2.49 18.42 106.42
C ASN A 474 3.41 17.18 106.32
N ASP A 475 3.08 16.19 105.49
CA ASP A 475 3.78 14.90 105.35
C ASP A 475 4.30 14.75 103.91
N GLU A 476 5.63 14.75 103.77
CA GLU A 476 6.31 14.64 102.48
C GLU A 476 6.15 13.26 101.83
N ASP A 477 6.12 12.19 102.63
CA ASP A 477 5.97 10.83 102.12
C ASP A 477 4.56 10.62 101.56
N LEU A 478 3.53 11.07 102.28
CA LEU A 478 2.15 10.99 101.79
C LEU A 478 2.00 11.79 100.49
N ARG A 479 2.57 12.99 100.43
CA ARG A 479 2.53 13.82 99.23
C ARG A 479 3.18 13.13 98.03
N ARG A 480 4.33 12.47 98.23
CA ARG A 480 5.00 11.69 97.19
C ARG A 480 4.12 10.54 96.70
N TYR A 481 3.62 9.69 97.58
CA TYR A 481 2.82 8.52 97.19
C TYR A 481 1.50 8.91 96.52
N VAL A 482 0.82 9.96 97.01
CA VAL A 482 -0.41 10.47 96.39
C VAL A 482 -0.13 11.07 95.01
N THR A 483 0.96 11.82 94.85
CA THR A 483 1.34 12.41 93.55
C THR A 483 1.70 11.32 92.54
N GLU A 484 2.45 10.30 92.97
CA GLU A 484 2.79 9.16 92.12
C GLU A 484 1.54 8.37 91.74
N TYR A 485 0.63 8.10 92.68
CA TYR A 485 -0.65 7.45 92.41
C TYR A 485 -1.49 8.20 91.36
N MET A 486 -1.59 9.52 91.53
CA MET A 486 -2.31 10.40 90.60
C MET A 486 -1.68 10.42 89.20
N THR A 487 -0.35 10.34 89.11
CA THR A 487 0.40 10.36 87.85
C THR A 487 0.23 9.04 87.10
N GLU A 488 0.44 7.91 87.79
CA GLU A 488 0.29 6.56 87.23
C GLU A 488 -1.14 6.32 86.74
N PHE A 489 -2.15 6.73 87.52
CA PHE A 489 -3.54 6.57 87.13
C PHE A 489 -3.91 7.46 85.93
N ARG A 490 -3.40 8.70 85.88
CA ARG A 490 -3.62 9.59 84.72
C ARG A 490 -2.98 9.03 83.45
N GLY A 491 -1.76 8.49 83.55
CA GLY A 491 -1.09 7.81 82.44
C GLY A 491 -1.87 6.59 81.95
N LEU A 492 -2.51 5.84 82.85
CA LEU A 492 -3.40 4.74 82.48
C LEU A 492 -4.62 5.23 81.69
N LEU A 493 -5.28 6.31 82.12
CA LEU A 493 -6.44 6.88 81.41
C LEU A 493 -6.08 7.47 80.05
N GLU A 494 -4.94 8.14 79.95
CA GLU A 494 -4.47 8.72 78.69
C GLU A 494 -4.21 7.63 77.64
N HIS A 495 -3.51 6.55 78.02
CA HIS A 495 -3.35 5.40 77.15
C HIS A 495 -4.69 4.75 76.79
N ALA A 496 -5.62 4.59 77.74
CA ALA A 496 -6.96 4.05 77.46
C ALA A 496 -7.72 4.85 76.39
N ARG A 497 -7.65 6.19 76.45
CA ARG A 497 -8.27 7.09 75.45
C ARG A 497 -7.67 6.94 74.05
N THR A 498 -6.36 6.72 73.94
CA THR A 498 -5.70 6.54 72.62
C THR A 498 -6.10 5.24 71.90
N LEU A 499 -6.55 4.24 72.65
CA LEU A 499 -6.94 2.93 72.13
C LEU A 499 -8.43 2.82 71.84
N ASP A 500 -9.26 3.48 72.63
CA ASP A 500 -10.71 3.36 72.55
C ASP A 500 -11.39 4.74 72.64
N HIS A 501 -11.76 5.28 71.47
CA HIS A 501 -12.50 6.53 71.36
C HIS A 501 -13.93 6.45 71.95
N SER A 502 -14.45 5.25 72.21
CA SER A 502 -15.79 5.08 72.81
C SER A 502 -15.80 5.30 74.33
N ASN A 503 -14.66 5.67 74.93
CA ASN A 503 -14.47 5.93 76.36
C ASN A 503 -14.87 4.77 77.29
N VAL A 504 -15.06 3.55 76.76
CA VAL A 504 -15.49 2.38 77.55
C VAL A 504 -14.37 1.93 78.47
N LEU A 505 -13.13 1.86 77.98
CA LEU A 505 -11.96 1.52 78.79
C LEU A 505 -11.71 2.58 79.88
N GLU A 506 -11.79 3.86 79.53
CA GLU A 506 -11.63 4.97 80.49
C GLU A 506 -12.67 4.89 81.62
N SER A 507 -13.95 4.72 81.26
CA SER A 507 -15.05 4.57 82.23
C SER A 507 -14.86 3.32 83.11
N THR A 508 -14.36 2.23 82.53
CA THR A 508 -14.10 0.99 83.27
C THR A 508 -13.04 1.20 84.35
N PHE A 509 -11.90 1.82 84.01
CA PHE A 509 -10.84 2.11 84.99
C PHE A 509 -11.28 3.13 86.05
N LEU A 510 -12.04 4.17 85.67
CA LEU A 510 -12.59 5.15 86.62
C LEU A 510 -13.59 4.53 87.62
N SER A 511 -14.40 3.58 87.16
CA SER A 511 -15.37 2.87 88.01
C SER A 511 -14.75 1.80 88.92
N ALA A 512 -13.52 1.36 88.62
CA ALA A 512 -12.79 0.39 89.41
C ALA A 512 -12.38 0.94 90.79
N ASP A 513 -12.10 0.06 91.74
CA ASP A 513 -11.74 0.45 93.12
C ASP A 513 -10.48 1.34 93.19
N VAL A 514 -9.54 1.19 92.26
CA VAL A 514 -8.40 2.09 92.06
C VAL A 514 -8.84 3.46 91.52
N GLY A 515 -9.75 3.50 90.54
CA GLY A 515 -10.29 4.75 90.02
C GLY A 515 -11.08 5.54 91.04
N LYS A 516 -11.81 4.86 91.93
CA LYS A 516 -12.47 5.51 93.07
C LYS A 516 -11.45 6.20 93.97
N LEU A 517 -10.35 5.55 94.35
CA LEU A 517 -9.31 6.18 95.17
C LEU A 517 -8.69 7.39 94.45
N TYR A 518 -8.44 7.28 93.14
CA TYR A 518 -7.99 8.42 92.34
C TYR A 518 -8.98 9.59 92.43
N LEU A 519 -10.27 9.35 92.25
CA LEU A 519 -11.31 10.38 92.37
C LEU A 519 -11.37 10.99 93.78
N LEU A 520 -11.21 10.18 94.83
CA LEU A 520 -11.15 10.64 96.21
C LEU A 520 -9.94 11.56 96.45
N LEU A 521 -8.75 11.13 96.04
CA LEU A 521 -7.51 11.90 96.18
C LEU A 521 -7.59 13.20 95.38
N LYS A 522 -7.99 13.10 94.11
CA LYS A 522 -8.20 14.24 93.22
C LYS A 522 -9.16 15.26 93.86
N ARG A 523 -10.34 14.82 94.30
CA ARG A 523 -11.35 15.68 94.95
C ARG A 523 -10.85 16.27 96.27
N SER A 524 -10.11 15.50 97.07
CA SER A 524 -9.53 15.98 98.33
C SER A 524 -8.55 17.13 98.11
N LEU A 525 -7.80 17.08 96.99
CA LEU A 525 -6.74 18.04 96.63
C LEU A 525 -7.22 19.20 95.75
N GLU A 526 -8.33 19.05 95.02
CA GLU A 526 -8.88 20.09 94.14
C GLU A 526 -9.70 21.17 94.88
N ASP A 527 -10.23 20.88 96.06
CA ASP A 527 -11.00 21.84 96.89
C ASP A 527 -10.12 22.94 97.56
N ASP A 528 -8.96 23.31 96.98
CA ASP A 528 -8.10 24.44 97.43
C ASP A 528 -8.45 25.77 96.70
N HIS A 529 -9.67 25.87 96.15
CA HIS A 529 -10.25 27.10 95.59
C HIS A 529 -11.69 27.35 96.03
#